data_AF-A0A1J5KKH1-F1
#
_entry.id   AF-A0A1J5KKH1-F1
#
_cell.length_a   1.000
_cell.length_b   1.000
_cell.length_c   1.000
_cell.angle_alpha   90.00
_cell.angle_beta   90.00
_cell.angle_gamma   90.00
#
_symmetry.space_group_name_H-M   'P 1'
#
loop_
_entity.id
_entity.type
_entity.pdbx_description
1 polymer ?
#
loop_
_entity_poly.entity_id
_entity_poly.type
_entity_poly.pdbx_seq_one_letter_code
_entity_poly.pdbx_strand_id
1 'polypeptide(L)'
;MFNTDNKIHMYWYIQLGRGDSVLALSGFPVKFRNSMAHAFRLTPPICTVAQAIRRAQALGYGATPERASLITWSALTDGFENEMFWKKVILFIAQVKEEMGLDKLQVVLEYLESLRVEQPEMNMKGRTWKALLSQAEVWKIEKARRLEAKGYMEWKCADIIDFYKQEENVIYKTVQLTSSEALYEEGYEMHHCVADYTDDCAVGDAAIFSLREYKTDDPQANFTRIATIDVCLQTNEITEAKGKYNEMPDQKTDDLIKEWAETAKLTVAYEFDDGFYDLPMAAAQEVREGESPETWGIIIMGIIMIIIKMIIFSS
;
A
#
# COMPACT_ATOMS: atom_id res chain seq x y z
N MET A 1 -10.89 15.91 -17.75
CA MET A 1 -11.10 17.13 -16.94
C MET A 1 -9.81 17.40 -16.18
N PHE A 2 -8.79 17.97 -16.84
CA PHE A 2 -7.42 18.09 -16.29
C PHE A 2 -6.93 19.54 -16.46
N ASN A 3 -7.22 20.46 -15.53
CA ASN A 3 -6.50 21.76 -15.43
C ASN A 3 -6.82 22.65 -14.21
N THR A 4 -7.63 22.23 -13.24
CA THR A 4 -8.05 23.10 -12.11
C THR A 4 -7.15 22.94 -10.87
N ASP A 5 -6.74 21.72 -10.53
CA ASP A 5 -6.01 21.46 -9.28
C ASP A 5 -4.59 22.02 -9.30
N ASN A 6 -3.92 22.00 -10.45
CA ASN A 6 -2.61 22.66 -10.57
C ASN A 6 -2.70 24.18 -10.41
N LYS A 7 -3.79 24.82 -10.84
CA LYS A 7 -3.95 26.28 -10.74
C LYS A 7 -4.13 26.74 -9.30
N ILE A 8 -4.86 25.98 -8.47
CA ILE A 8 -5.07 26.36 -7.07
C ILE A 8 -3.78 26.18 -6.26
N HIS A 9 -3.00 25.11 -6.51
CA HIS A 9 -1.70 24.92 -5.85
C HIS A 9 -0.69 26.01 -6.22
N MET A 10 -0.62 26.40 -7.51
CA MET A 10 0.20 27.53 -7.96
C MET A 10 -0.24 28.84 -7.29
N TYR A 11 -1.55 29.05 -7.12
CA TYR A 11 -2.06 30.24 -6.45
C TYR A 11 -1.65 30.27 -4.97
N TRP A 12 -1.73 29.15 -4.26
CA TRP A 12 -1.23 29.04 -2.89
C TRP A 12 0.27 29.30 -2.81
N TYR A 13 1.06 28.78 -3.74
CA TYR A 13 2.50 29.06 -3.81
C TYR A 13 2.78 30.57 -3.92
N ILE A 14 2.04 31.29 -4.77
CA ILE A 14 2.16 32.75 -4.90
C ILE A 14 1.77 33.47 -3.59
N GLN A 15 0.69 33.06 -2.93
CA GLN A 15 0.26 33.63 -1.64
C GLN A 15 1.33 33.43 -0.56
N LEU A 16 1.87 32.21 -0.44
CA LEU A 16 2.97 31.92 0.49
C LEU A 16 4.23 32.73 0.17
N GLY A 17 4.57 32.89 -1.12
CA GLY A 17 5.71 33.70 -1.56
C GLY A 17 5.58 35.20 -1.24
N ARG A 18 4.36 35.71 -1.04
CA ARG A 18 4.09 37.08 -0.58
C ARG A 18 4.17 37.23 0.94
N GLY A 19 4.34 36.12 1.66
CA GLY A 19 4.35 36.09 3.13
C GLY A 19 2.97 35.82 3.75
N ASP A 20 1.96 35.44 2.96
CA ASP A 20 0.67 35.03 3.52
C ASP A 20 0.83 33.76 4.36
N SER A 21 0.08 33.68 5.45
CA SER A 21 0.05 32.46 6.28
C SER A 21 -0.70 31.34 5.56
N VAL A 22 -0.30 30.08 5.79
CA VAL A 22 -1.06 28.88 5.35
C VAL A 22 -2.52 28.96 5.80
N LEU A 23 -2.80 29.60 6.94
CA LEU A 23 -4.16 29.79 7.47
C LEU A 23 -5.03 30.76 6.67
N ALA A 24 -4.41 31.60 5.83
CA ALA A 24 -5.06 32.61 5.01
C ALA A 24 -5.16 32.20 3.53
N LEU A 25 -4.73 30.99 3.17
CA LEU A 25 -4.79 30.50 1.80
C LEU A 25 -6.22 30.43 1.30
N SER A 26 -6.44 31.00 0.12
CA SER A 26 -7.77 31.11 -0.47
C SER A 26 -8.22 29.76 -1.05
N GLY A 27 -9.44 29.33 -0.72
CA GLY A 27 -9.97 28.06 -1.21
C GLY A 27 -9.26 26.83 -0.61
N PHE A 28 -8.52 27.00 0.50
CA PHE A 28 -7.87 25.88 1.17
C PHE A 28 -8.94 24.89 1.69
N PRO A 29 -8.81 23.58 1.40
CA PRO A 29 -9.91 22.63 1.52
C PRO A 29 -10.27 22.28 2.98
N VAL A 30 -9.40 22.63 3.93
CA VAL A 30 -9.55 22.28 5.34
C VAL A 30 -9.28 23.47 6.25
N LYS A 31 -9.77 23.43 7.50
CA LYS A 31 -9.50 24.48 8.49
C LYS A 31 -8.32 24.10 9.38
N PHE A 32 -7.15 24.64 9.08
CA PHE A 32 -5.95 24.43 9.88
C PHE A 32 -5.92 25.23 11.18
N ARG A 33 -5.16 24.70 12.14
CA ARG A 33 -4.66 25.41 13.32
C ARG A 33 -3.18 25.73 13.12
N ASN A 34 -2.60 26.57 13.97
CA ASN A 34 -1.19 26.95 13.89
C ASN A 34 -0.24 25.73 13.85
N SER A 35 -0.50 24.70 14.65
CA SER A 35 0.29 23.46 14.65
C SER A 35 0.23 22.72 13.32
N MET A 36 -0.94 22.65 12.69
CA MET A 36 -1.12 22.03 11.36
C MET A 36 -0.43 22.84 10.27
N ALA A 37 -0.55 24.17 10.31
CA ALA A 37 0.15 25.03 9.37
C ALA A 37 1.68 24.89 9.45
N HIS A 38 2.22 24.68 10.66
CA HIS A 38 3.62 24.37 10.86
C HIS A 38 3.98 22.99 10.30
N ALA A 39 3.21 21.95 10.65
CA ALA A 39 3.43 20.59 10.18
C ALA A 39 3.36 20.48 8.63
N PHE A 40 2.45 21.22 8.00
CA PHE A 40 2.30 21.28 6.54
C PHE A 40 3.56 21.80 5.84
N ARG A 41 4.20 22.84 6.39
CA ARG A 41 5.47 23.38 5.85
C ARG A 41 6.66 22.44 6.04
N LEU A 42 6.59 21.54 7.02
CA LEU A 42 7.63 20.55 7.30
C LEU A 42 7.33 19.20 6.67
N THR A 43 6.34 19.11 5.77
CA THR A 43 6.07 17.87 5.05
C THR A 43 7.20 17.57 4.07
N PRO A 44 7.68 16.30 4.00
CA PRO A 44 8.68 15.89 3.02
C PRO A 44 8.26 16.18 1.57
N PRO A 45 9.22 16.51 0.69
CA PRO A 45 8.93 16.89 -0.70
C PRO A 45 8.36 15.75 -1.56
N ILE A 46 8.48 14.50 -1.10
CA ILE A 46 7.89 13.33 -1.77
C ILE A 46 6.36 13.31 -1.69
N CYS A 47 5.77 14.03 -0.73
CA CYS A 47 4.32 14.06 -0.57
C CYS A 47 3.68 15.02 -1.57
N THR A 48 2.55 14.60 -2.16
CA THR A 48 1.66 15.50 -2.88
C THR A 48 1.06 16.55 -1.93
N VAL A 49 0.43 17.59 -2.49
CA VAL A 49 -0.22 18.63 -1.67
C VAL A 49 -1.36 18.05 -0.84
N ALA A 50 -2.17 17.14 -1.39
CA ALA A 50 -3.25 16.49 -0.64
C ALA A 50 -2.71 15.62 0.51
N GLN A 51 -1.66 14.84 0.24
CA GLN A 51 -0.92 14.07 1.24
C GLN A 51 -0.35 14.98 2.34
N ALA A 52 0.27 16.10 1.97
CA ALA A 52 0.79 17.08 2.92
C ALA A 52 -0.29 17.67 3.81
N ILE A 53 -1.49 17.92 3.26
CA ILE A 53 -2.62 18.42 4.03
C ILE A 53 -3.09 17.38 5.06
N ARG A 54 -3.32 16.13 4.64
CA ARG A 54 -3.79 15.05 5.53
C ARG A 54 -2.76 14.71 6.59
N ARG A 55 -1.47 14.65 6.23
CA ARG A 55 -0.36 14.48 7.17
C ARG A 55 -0.35 15.56 8.24
N ALA A 56 -0.49 16.83 7.83
CA ALA A 56 -0.54 17.96 8.75
C ALA A 56 -1.76 17.92 9.68
N GLN A 57 -2.93 17.52 9.19
CA GLN A 57 -4.11 17.31 10.03
C GLN A 57 -3.86 16.22 11.08
N ALA A 58 -3.35 15.06 10.66
CA ALA A 58 -3.07 13.94 11.55
C ALA A 58 -2.12 14.36 12.68
N LEU A 59 -0.98 14.96 12.34
CA LEU A 59 0.00 15.46 13.32
C LEU A 59 -0.61 16.53 14.24
N GLY A 60 -1.38 17.47 13.68
CA GLY A 60 -2.06 18.50 14.46
C GLY A 60 -3.17 17.96 15.38
N TYR A 61 -3.67 16.76 15.10
CA TYR A 61 -4.59 16.02 15.96
C TYR A 61 -3.88 15.06 16.92
N GLY A 62 -2.54 15.08 16.99
CA GLY A 62 -1.76 14.31 17.94
C GLY A 62 -1.39 12.89 17.49
N ALA A 63 -1.47 12.59 16.20
CA ALA A 63 -0.97 11.33 15.65
C ALA A 63 0.55 11.19 15.85
N THR A 64 1.04 9.98 16.05
CA THR A 64 2.48 9.68 15.94
C THR A 64 2.95 9.85 14.48
N PRO A 65 4.26 10.01 14.22
CA PRO A 65 4.78 10.08 12.85
C PRO A 65 4.37 8.89 11.98
N GLU A 66 4.38 7.68 12.54
CA GLU A 66 4.00 6.43 11.87
C GLU A 66 2.52 6.45 11.50
N ARG A 67 1.66 6.86 12.45
CA ARG A 67 0.21 7.01 12.21
C ARG A 67 -0.08 8.07 11.16
N ALA A 68 0.63 9.19 11.20
CA ALA A 68 0.48 10.24 10.20
C ALA A 68 0.92 9.74 8.82
N SER A 69 1.96 8.90 8.74
CA SER A 69 2.39 8.23 7.51
C SER A 69 1.28 7.35 6.95
N LEU A 70 0.65 6.49 7.77
CA LEU A 70 -0.46 5.65 7.34
C LEU A 70 -1.62 6.46 6.73
N ILE A 71 -2.01 7.57 7.38
CA ILE A 71 -3.06 8.46 6.84
C ILE A 71 -2.63 9.09 5.52
N THR A 72 -1.35 9.42 5.37
CA THR A 72 -0.76 10.02 4.16
C THR A 72 -0.85 9.08 2.96
N TRP A 73 -0.78 7.77 3.17
CA TRP A 73 -0.83 6.76 2.11
C TRP A 73 -2.21 6.09 1.98
N SER A 74 -3.24 6.67 2.60
CA SER A 74 -4.61 6.13 2.60
C SER A 74 -5.54 6.87 1.63
N ALA A 75 -6.71 6.28 1.36
CA ALA A 75 -7.78 6.89 0.55
C ALA A 75 -8.27 8.26 1.09
N LEU A 76 -7.91 8.63 2.33
CA LEU A 76 -8.19 9.97 2.86
C LEU A 76 -7.53 11.08 2.03
N THR A 77 -6.55 10.77 1.18
CA THR A 77 -5.85 11.76 0.34
C THR A 77 -6.48 11.95 -1.04
N ASP A 78 -7.44 11.12 -1.42
CA ASP A 78 -8.07 11.14 -2.75
C ASP A 78 -8.96 12.37 -2.96
N GLY A 79 -9.43 12.97 -1.86
CA GLY A 79 -10.32 14.12 -1.91
C GLY A 79 -10.55 14.82 -0.57
N PHE A 80 -11.27 15.94 -0.67
CA PHE A 80 -11.70 16.75 0.47
C PHE A 80 -13.22 16.94 0.52
N GLU A 81 -13.98 16.14 -0.25
CA GLU A 81 -15.42 16.08 -0.10
C GLU A 81 -15.78 15.63 1.32
N ASN A 82 -16.92 16.06 1.85
CA ASN A 82 -17.40 15.64 3.16
C ASN A 82 -16.41 15.89 4.32
N GLU A 83 -15.54 16.90 4.22
CA GLU A 83 -14.47 17.17 5.19
C GLU A 83 -14.96 17.31 6.65
N MET A 84 -16.21 17.75 6.85
CA MET A 84 -16.81 17.82 8.19
C MET A 84 -16.91 16.45 8.89
N PHE A 85 -17.05 15.38 8.11
CA PHE A 85 -17.02 14.00 8.55
C PHE A 85 -15.58 13.49 8.65
N TRP A 86 -14.80 13.57 7.55
CA TRP A 86 -13.45 13.02 7.51
C TRP A 86 -12.50 13.61 8.53
N LYS A 87 -12.61 14.90 8.86
CA LYS A 87 -11.81 15.48 9.96
C LYS A 87 -12.05 14.78 11.31
N LYS A 88 -13.26 14.29 11.57
CA LYS A 88 -13.60 13.56 12.81
C LYS A 88 -13.03 12.14 12.77
N VAL A 89 -13.01 11.52 11.58
CA VAL A 89 -12.39 10.21 11.34
C VAL A 89 -10.87 10.29 11.51
N ILE A 90 -10.22 11.29 10.92
CA ILE A 90 -8.77 11.54 11.08
C ILE A 90 -8.43 11.81 12.54
N LEU A 91 -9.20 12.66 13.23
CA LEU A 91 -9.03 12.90 14.66
C LEU A 91 -9.15 11.61 15.47
N PHE A 92 -10.11 10.74 15.14
CA PHE A 92 -10.28 9.44 15.79
C PHE A 92 -9.07 8.53 15.54
N ILE A 93 -8.68 8.33 14.27
CA ILE A 93 -7.55 7.47 13.88
C ILE A 93 -6.23 7.95 14.51
N ALA A 94 -6.01 9.27 14.57
CA ALA A 94 -4.85 9.88 15.20
C ALA A 94 -4.68 9.48 16.68
N GLN A 95 -5.79 9.16 17.36
CA GLN A 95 -5.82 8.83 18.79
C GLN A 95 -5.91 7.32 19.07
N VAL A 96 -5.98 6.47 18.03
CA VAL A 96 -5.95 5.01 18.17
C VAL A 96 -4.58 4.58 18.69
N LYS A 97 -4.56 3.77 19.76
CA LYS A 97 -3.32 3.30 20.41
C LYS A 97 -2.86 1.96 19.87
N GLU A 98 -3.79 1.16 19.38
CA GLU A 98 -3.55 -0.14 18.80
C GLU A 98 -2.72 -0.02 17.50
N GLU A 99 -1.86 -1.00 17.24
CA GLU A 99 -1.17 -1.11 15.97
C GLU A 99 -2.17 -1.25 14.81
N MET A 100 -1.82 -0.65 13.68
CA MET A 100 -2.67 -0.59 12.48
C MET A 100 -1.77 -0.69 11.26
N GLY A 101 -2.08 -1.63 10.38
CA GLY A 101 -1.55 -1.64 9.03
C GLY A 101 -2.40 -0.79 8.10
N LEU A 102 -1.81 -0.42 6.95
CA LEU A 102 -2.51 0.35 5.93
C LEU A 102 -3.69 -0.45 5.34
N ASP A 103 -3.53 -1.75 5.17
CA ASP A 103 -4.56 -2.71 4.77
C ASP A 103 -5.85 -2.58 5.63
N LYS A 104 -5.69 -2.62 6.95
CA LYS A 104 -6.81 -2.51 7.91
C LYS A 104 -7.42 -1.12 7.90
N LEU A 105 -6.59 -0.09 7.75
CA LEU A 105 -7.07 1.28 7.64
C LEU A 105 -7.97 1.45 6.41
N GLN A 106 -7.54 0.96 5.24
CA GLN A 106 -8.29 1.06 4.00
C GLN A 106 -9.67 0.40 4.11
N VAL A 107 -9.74 -0.83 4.65
CA VAL A 107 -11.02 -1.54 4.86
C VAL A 107 -11.97 -0.75 5.77
N VAL A 108 -11.45 -0.12 6.83
CA VAL A 108 -12.26 0.71 7.72
C VAL A 108 -12.72 2.00 7.03
N LEU A 109 -11.87 2.65 6.23
CA LEU A 109 -12.24 3.88 5.51
C LEU A 109 -13.37 3.60 4.50
N GLU A 110 -13.28 2.50 3.76
CA GLU A 110 -14.31 2.08 2.81
C GLU A 110 -15.65 1.82 3.51
N TYR A 111 -15.61 1.10 4.64
CA TYR A 111 -16.79 0.86 5.47
C TYR A 111 -17.39 2.15 6.02
N LEU A 112 -16.56 3.08 6.50
CA LEU A 112 -17.02 4.37 7.02
C LEU A 112 -17.68 5.23 5.95
N GLU A 113 -17.18 5.19 4.71
CA GLU A 113 -17.81 5.88 3.58
C GLU A 113 -19.18 5.26 3.26
N SER A 114 -19.28 3.93 3.21
CA SER A 114 -20.57 3.22 3.07
C SER A 114 -21.55 3.60 4.16
N LEU A 115 -21.12 3.60 5.43
CA LEU A 115 -21.96 3.99 6.56
C LEU A 115 -22.39 5.45 6.47
N ARG A 116 -21.52 6.36 6.04
CA ARG A 116 -21.83 7.79 5.90
C ARG A 116 -22.94 8.01 4.88
N VAL A 117 -22.92 7.25 3.78
CA VAL A 117 -23.94 7.32 2.73
C VAL A 117 -25.27 6.71 3.19
N GLU A 118 -25.24 5.54 3.83
CA GLU A 118 -26.44 4.83 4.29
C GLU A 118 -27.07 5.44 5.55
N GLN A 119 -26.25 6.02 6.43
CA GLN A 119 -26.64 6.55 7.74
C GLN A 119 -26.03 7.95 7.95
N PRO A 120 -26.65 9.02 7.39
CA PRO A 120 -26.08 10.38 7.44
C PRO A 120 -25.82 10.94 8.85
N GLU A 121 -26.53 10.45 9.87
CA GLU A 121 -26.37 10.85 11.27
C GLU A 121 -25.23 10.11 12.00
N MET A 122 -24.58 9.16 11.32
CA MET A 122 -23.47 8.40 11.86
C MET A 122 -22.31 9.32 12.26
N ASN A 123 -21.67 9.00 13.39
CA ASN A 123 -20.48 9.69 13.83
C ASN A 123 -19.54 8.74 14.60
N MET A 124 -18.35 9.25 14.92
CA MET A 124 -17.29 8.49 15.58
C MET A 124 -17.45 8.38 17.10
N LYS A 125 -18.46 9.00 17.71
CA LYS A 125 -18.60 9.02 19.18
C LYS A 125 -18.95 7.63 19.69
N GLY A 126 -18.18 7.15 20.67
CA GLY A 126 -18.39 5.84 21.31
C GLY A 126 -17.90 4.64 20.47
N ARG A 127 -17.29 4.87 19.31
CA ARG A 127 -16.66 3.82 18.50
C ARG A 127 -15.28 3.48 19.06
N THR A 128 -14.84 2.24 18.90
CA THR A 128 -13.46 1.80 19.17
C THR A 128 -12.85 1.24 17.89
N TRP A 129 -11.53 1.25 17.79
CA TRP A 129 -10.83 0.73 16.61
C TRP A 129 -11.16 -0.75 16.38
N LYS A 130 -11.04 -1.57 17.43
CA LYS A 130 -11.37 -3.00 17.37
C LYS A 130 -12.79 -3.28 16.86
N ALA A 131 -13.78 -2.54 17.34
CA ALA A 131 -15.17 -2.73 16.92
C ALA A 131 -15.39 -2.27 15.47
N LEU A 132 -14.78 -1.15 15.06
CA LEU A 132 -14.87 -0.66 13.68
C LEU A 132 -14.22 -1.62 12.69
N LEU A 133 -13.03 -2.12 13.00
CA LEU A 133 -12.33 -3.08 12.16
C LEU A 133 -13.16 -4.36 11.98
N SER A 134 -13.64 -4.94 13.09
CA SER A 134 -14.49 -6.14 13.02
C SER A 134 -15.77 -5.92 12.23
N GLN A 135 -16.42 -4.76 12.36
CA GLN A 135 -17.60 -4.42 11.57
C GLN A 135 -17.27 -4.22 10.08
N ALA A 136 -16.14 -3.58 9.78
CA ALA A 136 -15.70 -3.33 8.43
C ALA A 136 -15.33 -4.63 7.70
N GLU A 137 -14.68 -5.57 8.37
CA GLU A 137 -14.37 -6.91 7.84
C GLU A 137 -15.66 -7.68 7.51
N VAL A 138 -16.62 -7.72 8.45
CA VAL A 138 -17.93 -8.35 8.22
C VAL A 138 -18.69 -7.67 7.09
N TRP A 139 -18.68 -6.34 7.04
CA TRP A 139 -19.33 -5.58 5.98
C TRP A 139 -18.69 -5.86 4.61
N LYS A 140 -17.35 -5.96 4.54
CA LYS A 140 -16.64 -6.25 3.29
C LYS A 140 -17.02 -7.62 2.75
N ILE A 141 -17.09 -8.63 3.63
CA ILE A 141 -17.59 -9.98 3.31
C ILE A 141 -19.01 -9.92 2.75
N GLU A 142 -19.92 -9.22 3.44
CA GLU A 142 -21.32 -9.13 3.03
C GLU A 142 -21.50 -8.31 1.74
N LYS A 143 -20.72 -7.24 1.54
CA LYS A 143 -20.71 -6.45 0.30
C LYS A 143 -20.27 -7.31 -0.88
N ALA A 144 -19.18 -8.07 -0.73
CA ALA A 144 -18.71 -8.98 -1.76
C ALA A 144 -19.76 -10.05 -2.09
N ARG A 145 -20.35 -10.70 -1.08
CA ARG A 145 -21.45 -11.66 -1.25
C ARG A 145 -22.65 -11.05 -1.98
N ARG A 146 -22.99 -9.79 -1.70
CA ARG A 146 -24.08 -9.08 -2.39
C ARG A 146 -23.75 -8.75 -3.84
N LEU A 147 -22.50 -8.41 -4.14
CA LEU A 147 -22.03 -8.16 -5.50
C LEU A 147 -22.06 -9.47 -6.31
N GLU A 148 -21.55 -10.54 -5.71
CA GLU A 148 -21.60 -11.90 -6.25
C GLU A 148 -23.05 -12.37 -6.49
N ALA A 149 -23.94 -12.21 -5.50
CA ALA A 149 -25.35 -12.57 -5.65
C ALA A 149 -26.10 -11.73 -6.69
N LYS A 150 -25.57 -10.56 -7.06
CA LYS A 150 -26.14 -9.68 -8.09
C LYS A 150 -25.51 -9.86 -9.47
N GLY A 151 -24.35 -10.51 -9.57
CA GLY A 151 -23.55 -10.56 -10.78
C GLY A 151 -22.48 -11.63 -10.73
N TYR A 152 -22.87 -12.88 -10.46
CA TYR A 152 -22.00 -14.03 -10.67
C TYR A 152 -21.47 -13.98 -12.10
N MET A 153 -20.18 -13.69 -12.22
CA MET A 153 -19.49 -13.60 -13.48
C MET A 153 -18.47 -14.72 -13.55
N GLU A 154 -18.59 -15.52 -14.60
CA GLU A 154 -17.56 -16.44 -15.05
C GLU A 154 -17.00 -15.91 -16.35
N TRP A 155 -15.69 -16.05 -16.52
CA TRP A 155 -15.02 -15.75 -17.76
C TRP A 155 -14.20 -16.94 -18.23
N LYS A 156 -13.85 -16.90 -19.51
CA LYS A 156 -13.02 -17.93 -20.12
C LYS A 156 -11.61 -17.86 -19.52
N CYS A 157 -10.99 -19.01 -19.30
CA CYS A 157 -9.55 -19.07 -19.05
C CYS A 157 -8.80 -18.31 -20.15
N ALA A 158 -7.76 -17.59 -19.73
CA ALA A 158 -6.80 -17.01 -20.64
C ALA A 158 -5.96 -18.13 -21.25
N ASP A 159 -5.46 -17.90 -22.47
CA ASP A 159 -4.60 -18.89 -23.15
C ASP A 159 -3.15 -18.77 -22.65
N ILE A 160 -2.99 -18.98 -21.33
CA ILE A 160 -1.73 -18.93 -20.60
C ILE A 160 -1.55 -20.29 -19.93
N ILE A 161 -0.38 -20.89 -20.11
CA ILE A 161 -0.08 -22.20 -19.52
C ILE A 161 0.08 -22.08 -18.00
N ASP A 162 -0.57 -22.99 -17.28
CA ASP A 162 -0.41 -23.10 -15.83
C ASP A 162 1.00 -23.58 -15.49
N PHE A 163 1.55 -23.05 -14.39
CA PHE A 163 2.80 -23.49 -13.82
C PHE A 163 2.63 -24.85 -13.15
N TYR A 164 3.66 -25.68 -13.26
CA TYR A 164 3.79 -26.91 -12.49
C TYR A 164 5.25 -27.16 -12.16
N LYS A 165 5.57 -27.28 -10.88
CA LYS A 165 6.89 -27.70 -10.42
C LYS A 165 6.76 -28.62 -9.22
N GLN A 166 7.53 -29.71 -9.21
CA GLN A 166 7.58 -30.64 -8.10
C GLN A 166 9.00 -30.67 -7.53
N GLU A 167 9.11 -30.45 -6.22
CA GLU A 167 10.36 -30.48 -5.46
C GLU A 167 10.16 -31.40 -4.25
N GLU A 168 10.95 -32.46 -4.13
CA GLU A 168 10.88 -33.43 -3.01
C GLU A 168 9.44 -33.77 -2.56
N ASN A 169 8.97 -33.11 -1.49
CA ASN A 169 7.66 -33.32 -0.87
C ASN A 169 6.65 -32.16 -1.09
N VAL A 170 6.89 -31.31 -2.08
CA VAL A 170 6.08 -30.12 -2.37
C VAL A 170 5.81 -29.99 -3.86
N ILE A 171 4.58 -29.65 -4.23
CA ILE A 171 4.19 -29.32 -5.60
C ILE A 171 3.71 -27.87 -5.62
N TYR A 172 4.25 -27.07 -6.54
CA TYR A 172 3.78 -25.71 -6.83
C TYR A 172 2.97 -25.70 -8.12
N LYS A 173 1.84 -25.00 -8.10
CA LYS A 173 1.00 -24.81 -9.29
C LYS A 173 0.41 -23.41 -9.30
N THR A 174 0.27 -22.82 -10.49
CA THR A 174 -0.67 -21.72 -10.66
C THR A 174 -2.06 -22.26 -10.99
N VAL A 175 -3.08 -21.57 -10.50
CA VAL A 175 -4.47 -21.83 -10.83
C VAL A 175 -5.10 -20.52 -11.25
N GLN A 176 -5.60 -20.44 -12.48
CA GLN A 176 -6.31 -19.26 -12.94
C GLN A 176 -7.65 -19.11 -12.21
N LEU A 177 -7.94 -17.89 -11.75
CA LEU A 177 -9.20 -17.55 -11.10
C LEU A 177 -10.17 -17.01 -12.14
N THR A 178 -11.19 -17.80 -12.48
CA THR A 178 -12.08 -17.55 -13.62
C THR A 178 -13.51 -17.16 -13.25
N SER A 179 -13.74 -16.85 -11.99
CA SER A 179 -15.02 -16.36 -11.51
C SER A 179 -14.86 -15.29 -10.45
N SER A 180 -15.88 -14.45 -10.31
CA SER A 180 -15.97 -13.46 -9.24
C SER A 180 -15.87 -14.11 -7.85
N GLU A 181 -16.40 -15.34 -7.69
CA GLU A 181 -16.30 -16.14 -6.47
C GLU A 181 -14.84 -16.53 -6.18
N ALA A 182 -14.12 -17.04 -7.19
CA ALA A 182 -12.73 -17.45 -7.04
C ALA A 182 -11.80 -16.27 -6.69
N LEU A 183 -12.01 -15.10 -7.29
CA LEU A 183 -11.29 -13.87 -6.92
C LEU A 183 -11.62 -13.43 -5.48
N TYR A 184 -12.87 -13.57 -5.05
CA TYR A 184 -13.28 -13.26 -3.69
C TYR A 184 -12.61 -14.19 -2.66
N GLU A 185 -12.66 -15.50 -2.89
CA GLU A 185 -12.01 -16.48 -2.01
C GLU A 185 -10.51 -16.24 -1.89
N GLU A 186 -9.85 -15.91 -3.02
CA GLU A 186 -8.43 -15.56 -3.02
C GLU A 186 -8.18 -14.31 -2.17
N GLY A 187 -8.94 -13.23 -2.41
CA GLY A 187 -8.80 -11.99 -1.68
C GLY A 187 -9.08 -12.11 -0.18
N TYR A 188 -10.02 -12.98 0.19
CA TYR A 188 -10.33 -13.29 1.59
C TYR A 188 -9.18 -14.02 2.29
N GLU A 189 -8.66 -15.10 1.69
CA GLU A 189 -7.59 -15.93 2.26
C GLU A 189 -6.23 -15.21 2.28
N MET A 190 -5.97 -14.39 1.26
CA MET A 190 -4.73 -13.62 1.11
C MET A 190 -4.82 -12.21 1.73
N HIS A 191 -5.97 -11.79 2.24
CA HIS A 191 -6.21 -10.46 2.82
C HIS A 191 -5.84 -9.28 1.89
N HIS A 192 -6.25 -9.35 0.62
CA HIS A 192 -6.07 -8.28 -0.36
C HIS A 192 -7.30 -8.09 -1.26
N CYS A 193 -7.36 -7.00 -2.02
CA CYS A 193 -8.54 -6.57 -2.77
C CYS A 193 -8.62 -7.11 -4.22
N VAL A 194 -8.09 -8.31 -4.50
CA VAL A 194 -8.10 -8.85 -5.88
C VAL A 194 -9.50 -9.05 -6.47
N ALA A 195 -10.55 -9.12 -5.64
CA ALA A 195 -11.94 -9.15 -6.11
C ALA A 195 -12.34 -7.89 -6.91
N ASP A 196 -11.64 -6.77 -6.75
CA ASP A 196 -11.91 -5.53 -7.49
C ASP A 196 -11.58 -5.68 -8.99
N TYR A 197 -10.80 -6.69 -9.38
CA TYR A 197 -10.47 -7.01 -10.78
C TYR A 197 -11.56 -7.77 -11.53
N THR A 198 -12.72 -8.01 -10.91
CA THR A 198 -13.80 -8.82 -11.51
C THR A 198 -14.21 -8.31 -12.89
N ASP A 199 -14.41 -7.00 -13.05
CA ASP A 199 -14.83 -6.43 -14.33
C ASP A 199 -13.73 -6.54 -15.39
N ASP A 200 -12.48 -6.25 -15.03
CA ASP A 200 -11.31 -6.33 -15.92
C ASP A 200 -11.07 -7.78 -16.41
N CYS A 201 -11.26 -8.76 -15.52
CA CYS A 201 -11.21 -10.17 -15.88
C CYS A 201 -12.39 -10.60 -16.75
N ALA A 202 -13.60 -10.10 -16.45
CA ALA A 202 -14.80 -10.42 -17.22
C ALA A 202 -14.74 -9.90 -18.67
N VAL A 203 -14.13 -8.73 -18.89
CA VAL A 203 -13.92 -8.17 -20.25
C VAL A 203 -12.68 -8.71 -20.95
N GLY A 204 -11.80 -9.41 -20.23
CA GLY A 204 -10.59 -10.04 -20.78
C GLY A 204 -9.38 -9.11 -20.87
N ASP A 205 -9.31 -8.08 -20.05
CA ASP A 205 -8.15 -7.18 -19.95
C ASP A 205 -7.10 -7.71 -18.95
N ALA A 206 -7.55 -8.41 -17.91
CA ALA A 206 -6.70 -8.99 -16.87
C ALA A 206 -6.96 -10.49 -16.67
N ALA A 207 -5.93 -11.23 -16.25
CA ALA A 207 -6.03 -12.59 -15.78
C ALA A 207 -5.32 -12.76 -14.45
N ILE A 208 -6.07 -13.17 -13.42
CA ILE A 208 -5.53 -13.39 -12.09
C ILE A 208 -5.23 -14.87 -11.87
N PHE A 209 -4.06 -15.15 -11.29
CA PHE A 209 -3.61 -16.49 -10.93
C PHE A 209 -3.31 -16.58 -9.44
N SER A 210 -3.68 -17.71 -8.84
CA SER A 210 -3.28 -18.11 -7.49
C SER A 210 -2.11 -19.08 -7.58
N LEU A 211 -0.94 -18.69 -7.05
CA LEU A 211 0.20 -19.59 -6.89
C LEU A 211 0.07 -20.36 -5.58
N ARG A 212 0.03 -21.69 -5.70
CA ARG A 212 -0.35 -22.61 -4.62
C ARG A 212 0.74 -23.63 -4.36
N GLU A 213 0.99 -23.87 -3.09
CA GLU A 213 1.89 -24.89 -2.54
C GLU A 213 1.07 -26.08 -2.02
N TYR A 214 1.36 -27.29 -2.49
CA TYR A 214 0.75 -28.55 -2.04
C TYR A 214 1.80 -29.43 -1.37
N LYS A 215 1.58 -29.78 -0.11
CA LYS A 215 2.43 -30.73 0.62
C LYS A 215 2.05 -32.16 0.25
N THR A 216 3.00 -32.96 -0.22
CA THR A 216 2.75 -34.34 -0.67
C THR A 216 2.98 -35.38 0.41
N ASP A 217 3.57 -34.98 1.54
CA ASP A 217 3.82 -35.83 2.71
C ASP A 217 2.60 -35.98 3.62
N ASP A 218 1.60 -35.11 3.48
CA ASP A 218 0.31 -35.19 4.17
C ASP A 218 -0.85 -35.30 3.17
N PRO A 219 -1.43 -36.51 2.98
CA PRO A 219 -2.56 -36.74 2.09
C PRO A 219 -3.85 -35.96 2.46
N GLN A 220 -3.93 -35.39 3.66
CA GLN A 220 -5.04 -34.56 4.13
C GLN A 220 -4.72 -33.07 4.10
N ALA A 221 -3.47 -32.68 3.81
CA ALA A 221 -3.12 -31.28 3.67
C ALA A 221 -3.77 -30.68 2.43
N ASN A 222 -4.52 -29.60 2.65
CA ASN A 222 -4.91 -28.69 1.57
C ASN A 222 -3.68 -27.91 1.07
N PHE A 223 -3.87 -27.13 0.01
CA PHE A 223 -2.85 -26.22 -0.47
C PHE A 223 -2.75 -24.96 0.40
N THR A 224 -1.57 -24.33 0.37
CA THR A 224 -1.33 -22.98 0.86
C THR A 224 -1.24 -22.03 -0.34
N ARG A 225 -1.88 -20.86 -0.27
CA ARG A 225 -1.69 -19.79 -1.25
C ARG A 225 -0.44 -18.99 -0.87
N ILE A 226 0.50 -18.86 -1.80
CA ILE A 226 1.78 -18.18 -1.53
C ILE A 226 1.89 -16.84 -2.26
N ALA A 227 1.22 -16.69 -3.41
CA ALA A 227 1.07 -15.41 -4.09
C ALA A 227 -0.19 -15.37 -4.95
N THR A 228 -0.71 -14.16 -5.14
CA THR A 228 -1.70 -13.81 -6.15
C THR A 228 -1.02 -12.96 -7.21
N ILE A 229 -1.23 -13.31 -8.48
CA ILE A 229 -0.48 -12.74 -9.61
C ILE A 229 -1.48 -12.14 -10.60
N ASP A 230 -1.28 -10.88 -10.95
CA ASP A 230 -2.03 -10.14 -11.95
C ASP A 230 -1.27 -10.12 -13.28
N VAL A 231 -1.94 -10.53 -14.36
CA VAL A 231 -1.41 -10.53 -15.72
C VAL A 231 -2.27 -9.64 -16.60
N CYS A 232 -1.68 -8.61 -17.18
CA CYS A 232 -2.30 -7.81 -18.23
C CYS A 232 -2.30 -8.60 -19.54
N LEU A 233 -3.47 -8.95 -20.05
CA LEU A 233 -3.62 -9.77 -21.27
C LEU A 233 -3.31 -8.98 -22.55
N GLN A 234 -3.36 -7.64 -22.50
CA GLN A 234 -3.04 -6.79 -23.64
C GLN A 234 -1.54 -6.74 -23.92
N THR A 235 -0.70 -6.74 -22.87
CA THR A 235 0.76 -6.66 -22.98
C THR A 235 1.46 -7.98 -22.70
N ASN A 236 0.75 -8.99 -22.17
CA ASN A 236 1.33 -10.24 -21.66
C ASN A 236 2.38 -10.00 -20.58
N GLU A 237 2.10 -9.04 -19.69
CA GLU A 237 2.97 -8.66 -18.59
C GLU A 237 2.35 -9.07 -17.26
N ILE A 238 3.18 -9.59 -16.37
CA ILE A 238 2.83 -9.72 -14.96
C ILE A 238 3.02 -8.33 -14.35
N THR A 239 1.90 -7.66 -14.10
CA THR A 239 1.82 -6.27 -13.62
C THR A 239 1.95 -6.18 -12.11
N GLU A 240 1.52 -7.23 -11.39
CA GLU A 240 1.62 -7.30 -9.94
C GLU A 240 1.74 -8.76 -9.46
N ALA A 241 2.49 -8.96 -8.38
CA ALA A 241 2.44 -10.17 -7.57
C ALA A 241 2.43 -9.80 -6.08
N LYS A 242 1.49 -10.36 -5.31
CA LYS A 242 1.33 -10.08 -3.87
C LYS A 242 1.18 -11.35 -3.05
N GLY A 243 1.87 -11.39 -1.93
CA GLY A 243 1.67 -12.34 -0.85
C GLY A 243 0.50 -11.96 0.06
N LYS A 244 0.41 -12.63 1.20
CA LYS A 244 -0.62 -12.37 2.20
C LYS A 244 -0.52 -10.92 2.73
N TYR A 245 -1.64 -10.26 2.98
CA TYR A 245 -1.72 -8.87 3.45
C TYR A 245 -1.07 -7.83 2.51
N ASN A 246 -1.09 -8.07 1.19
CA ASN A 246 -0.40 -7.24 0.18
C ASN A 246 1.13 -7.15 0.37
N GLU A 247 1.73 -8.10 1.09
CA GLU A 247 3.19 -8.17 1.22
C GLU A 247 3.83 -8.52 -0.14
N MET A 248 5.10 -8.16 -0.29
CA MET A 248 5.88 -8.67 -1.42
C MET A 248 6.06 -10.18 -1.26
N PRO A 249 6.03 -10.95 -2.36
CA PRO A 249 6.43 -12.36 -2.33
C PRO A 249 7.82 -12.50 -1.73
N ASP A 250 8.10 -13.62 -1.04
CA ASP A 250 9.48 -13.92 -0.65
C ASP A 250 10.33 -14.30 -1.87
N GLN A 251 11.66 -14.33 -1.72
CA GLN A 251 12.58 -14.62 -2.83
C GLN A 251 12.25 -15.93 -3.55
N LYS A 252 11.90 -16.97 -2.78
CA LYS A 252 11.56 -18.28 -3.36
C LYS A 252 10.31 -18.19 -4.23
N THR A 253 9.28 -17.49 -3.74
CA THR A 253 8.03 -17.30 -4.45
C THR A 253 8.23 -16.45 -5.70
N ASP A 254 9.04 -15.40 -5.61
CA ASP A 254 9.43 -14.57 -6.75
C ASP A 254 10.20 -15.36 -7.82
N ASP A 255 11.14 -16.24 -7.42
CA ASP A 255 11.85 -17.13 -8.34
C ASP A 255 10.90 -18.08 -9.08
N LEU A 256 9.88 -18.62 -8.38
CA LEU A 256 8.84 -19.45 -9.02
C LEU A 256 8.00 -18.65 -10.01
N ILE A 257 7.69 -17.38 -9.72
CA ILE A 257 6.96 -16.50 -10.63
C ILE A 257 7.78 -16.20 -11.88
N LYS A 258 9.09 -15.95 -11.74
CA LYS A 258 10.00 -15.75 -12.87
C LYS A 258 10.12 -17.01 -13.75
N GLU A 259 10.27 -18.17 -13.13
CA GLU A 259 10.29 -19.46 -13.84
C GLU A 259 8.97 -19.71 -14.59
N TRP A 260 7.84 -19.38 -13.96
CA TRP A 260 6.55 -19.43 -14.64
C TRP A 260 6.47 -18.43 -15.81
N ALA A 261 6.91 -17.19 -15.62
CA ALA A 261 6.89 -16.16 -16.65
C ALA A 261 7.67 -16.62 -17.91
N GLU A 262 8.84 -17.23 -17.74
CA GLU A 262 9.62 -17.78 -18.85
C GLU A 262 8.86 -18.87 -19.62
N THR A 263 8.27 -19.83 -18.89
CA THR A 263 7.53 -20.95 -19.51
C THR A 263 6.23 -20.51 -20.16
N ALA A 264 5.56 -19.52 -19.57
CA ALA A 264 4.32 -18.93 -20.06
C ALA A 264 4.51 -17.82 -21.10
N LYS A 265 5.76 -17.45 -21.41
CA LYS A 265 6.13 -16.36 -22.33
C LYS A 265 5.55 -15.00 -21.90
N LEU A 266 5.52 -14.75 -20.60
CA LEU A 266 5.12 -13.49 -19.98
C LEU A 266 6.37 -12.66 -19.64
N THR A 267 6.20 -11.35 -19.56
CA THR A 267 7.24 -10.44 -19.07
C THR A 267 6.93 -10.00 -17.64
N VAL A 268 7.92 -10.02 -16.75
CA VAL A 268 7.74 -9.51 -15.38
C VAL A 268 7.93 -7.98 -15.38
N ALA A 269 6.88 -7.24 -15.05
CA ALA A 269 6.88 -5.77 -15.08
C ALA A 269 6.85 -5.12 -13.68
N TYR A 270 6.58 -5.88 -12.61
CA TYR A 270 6.66 -5.37 -11.25
C TYR A 270 8.11 -5.30 -10.74
N GLU A 271 8.41 -4.34 -9.86
CA GLU A 271 9.71 -4.24 -9.19
C GLU A 271 9.73 -5.14 -7.96
N PHE A 272 10.67 -6.09 -7.91
CA PHE A 272 10.97 -6.88 -6.73
C PHE A 272 11.95 -6.11 -5.84
N ASP A 273 11.56 -5.83 -4.59
CA ASP A 273 12.44 -5.24 -3.56
C ASP A 273 12.95 -6.37 -2.67
N ASP A 274 14.22 -6.74 -2.84
CA ASP A 274 14.91 -7.77 -2.06
C ASP A 274 15.42 -7.24 -0.70
N GLY A 275 15.10 -5.98 -0.37
CA GLY A 275 15.58 -5.30 0.83
C GLY A 275 17.04 -4.85 0.75
N PHE A 276 17.73 -5.09 -0.37
CA PHE A 276 19.03 -4.52 -0.67
C PHE A 276 18.83 -3.26 -1.52
N TYR A 277 18.81 -2.11 -0.84
CA TYR A 277 19.02 -0.84 -1.52
C TYR A 277 20.44 -0.82 -2.09
N ASP A 278 20.57 -1.13 -3.39
CA ASP A 278 21.73 -0.70 -4.16
C ASP A 278 21.75 0.82 -4.14
N LEU A 279 22.60 1.40 -3.29
CA LEU A 279 22.91 2.82 -3.34
C LEU A 279 23.32 3.12 -4.79
N PRO A 280 22.66 4.06 -5.48
CA PRO A 280 22.97 4.34 -6.87
C PRO A 280 24.47 4.64 -7.01
N MET A 281 25.17 3.78 -7.77
CA MET A 281 26.61 3.90 -8.04
C MET A 281 27.01 5.27 -8.59
N ALA A 282 26.05 6.05 -9.12
CA ALA A 282 26.24 7.41 -9.58
C ALA A 282 26.69 8.39 -8.49
N ALA A 283 26.35 8.16 -7.21
CA ALA A 283 26.78 9.04 -6.11
C ALA A 283 28.22 8.75 -5.62
N ALA A 284 28.80 7.59 -5.96
CA ALA A 284 30.14 7.21 -5.52
C ALA A 284 31.26 7.70 -6.45
N GLN A 285 30.93 8.19 -7.66
CA GLN A 285 31.92 8.68 -8.62
C GLN A 285 32.27 10.16 -8.48
N GLU A 286 31.45 10.99 -7.84
CA GLU A 286 31.73 12.44 -7.70
C GLU A 286 32.59 12.83 -6.47
N VAL A 287 32.94 11.88 -5.59
CA VAL A 287 33.77 12.18 -4.40
C VAL A 287 35.27 11.92 -4.64
N ARG A 288 35.68 11.52 -5.85
CA ARG A 288 37.08 11.11 -6.12
C ARG A 288 38.01 12.16 -6.71
N GLU A 289 37.58 13.42 -6.83
CA GLU A 289 38.47 14.50 -7.23
C GLU A 289 38.52 15.58 -6.15
N GLY A 290 39.45 15.47 -5.18
CA GLY A 290 39.80 16.66 -4.40
C GLY A 290 40.48 16.53 -3.04
N GLU A 291 40.70 15.36 -2.43
CA GLU A 291 41.26 15.33 -1.07
C GLU A 291 42.37 14.29 -0.87
N SER A 292 43.42 14.69 -0.13
CA SER A 292 44.68 13.96 -0.01
C SER A 292 44.55 12.71 0.90
N PRO A 293 45.39 11.67 0.68
CA PRO A 293 45.28 10.38 1.38
C PRO A 293 45.51 10.41 2.90
N GLU A 294 45.93 11.54 3.48
CA GLU A 294 46.34 11.62 4.89
C GLU A 294 45.18 11.88 5.86
N THR A 295 44.02 12.35 5.37
CA THR A 295 42.83 12.61 6.20
C THR A 295 42.02 11.34 6.49
N TRP A 296 42.04 10.36 5.59
CA TRP A 296 41.30 9.09 5.73
C TRP A 296 41.82 8.21 6.86
N GLY A 297 43.13 8.21 7.10
CA GLY A 297 43.75 7.46 8.19
C GLY A 297 43.27 7.92 9.57
N ILE A 298 42.97 9.21 9.72
CA ILE A 298 42.52 9.82 10.99
C ILE A 298 41.01 9.60 11.18
N ILE A 299 40.22 9.71 10.11
CA ILE A 299 38.75 9.51 10.16
C ILE A 299 38.40 8.04 10.43
N ILE A 300 39.09 7.10 9.77
CA ILE A 300 38.87 5.66 9.99
C ILE A 300 39.30 5.24 11.40
N MET A 301 40.43 5.75 11.93
CA MET A 301 40.83 5.54 13.32
C MET A 301 39.80 6.12 14.32
N GLY A 302 39.22 7.28 14.02
CA GLY A 302 38.20 7.91 14.86
C GLY A 302 36.90 7.10 14.94
N ILE A 303 36.42 6.60 13.80
CA ILE A 303 35.20 5.77 13.72
C ILE A 303 35.43 4.42 14.42
N ILE A 304 36.59 3.78 14.22
CA ILE A 304 36.93 2.52 14.89
C ILE A 304 37.02 2.72 16.42
N MET A 305 37.60 3.82 16.89
CA MET A 305 37.66 4.10 18.34
C MET A 305 36.30 4.40 18.96
N ILE A 306 35.35 5.02 18.23
CA ILE A 306 33.99 5.25 18.71
C ILE A 306 33.21 3.92 18.81
N ILE A 307 33.37 3.04 17.83
CA ILE A 307 32.72 1.71 17.83
C ILE A 307 33.27 0.85 18.97
N ILE A 308 34.58 0.85 19.21
CA ILE A 308 35.19 0.12 20.34
C ILE A 308 34.71 0.67 21.68
N LYS A 309 34.52 1.99 21.81
CA LYS A 309 33.97 2.61 23.03
C LYS A 309 32.49 2.25 23.25
N MET A 310 31.70 2.11 22.19
CA MET A 310 30.29 1.71 22.32
C MET A 310 30.15 0.24 22.73
N ILE A 311 31.05 -0.64 22.29
CA ILE A 311 31.02 -2.08 22.63
C ILE A 311 31.47 -2.34 24.08
N ILE A 312 32.42 -1.56 24.60
CA ILE A 312 32.97 -1.77 25.96
C ILE A 312 32.04 -1.21 27.07
N PHE A 313 31.15 -0.27 26.76
CA PHE A 313 30.25 0.35 27.75
C PHE A 313 28.82 -0.21 27.78
N SER A 314 28.53 -1.29 27.04
CA SER A 314 27.23 -1.98 27.02
C SER A 314 27.29 -3.41 27.58
N SER A 315 28.25 -3.69 28.47
CA SER A 315 28.33 -4.93 29.26
C SER A 315 28.50 -4.62 30.74
#